data_AF-A0A432HPZ4-F1
#
_entry.id   AF-A0A432HPZ4-F1
#
_cell.length_a   1.000
_cell.length_b   1.000
_cell.length_c   1.000
_cell.angle_alpha   90.00
_cell.angle_beta   90.00
_cell.angle_gamma   90.00
#
_symmetry.space_group_name_H-M   'P 1'
#
loop_
_entity.id
_entity.type
_entity.pdbx_description
1 polymer ?
#
loop_
_entity_poly.entity_id
_entity_poly.type
_entity_poly.pdbx_seq_one_letter_code
_entity_poly.pdbx_strand_id
1 'polypeptide(L)' 'EAAAASGAAEEFVLADLQRARAALEELTGKRTPDDVLRHIFERFCIGK' A
#
# COMPACT_ATOMS: atom_id res chain seq x y z
N GLU A 1 11.96 -19.99 2.86
CA GLU A 1 12.67 -19.50 4.06
C GLU A 1 12.88 -18.00 3.90
N ALA A 2 12.61 -17.18 4.93
CA ALA A 2 12.78 -15.73 4.82
C ALA A 2 14.27 -15.39 4.68
N ALA A 3 14.66 -14.55 3.71
CA ALA A 3 16.07 -14.21 3.47
C ALA A 3 16.77 -13.67 4.73
N ALA A 4 16.02 -12.99 5.61
CA ALA A 4 16.51 -12.48 6.89
C ALA A 4 16.95 -13.57 7.88
N ALA A 5 16.39 -14.78 7.81
CA ALA A 5 16.71 -15.89 8.71
C ALA A 5 17.87 -16.76 8.21
N SER A 6 18.25 -16.64 6.93
CA SER A 6 19.25 -17.50 6.29
C SER A 6 20.62 -16.85 6.08
N GLY A 7 20.88 -15.68 6.71
CA GLY A 7 22.15 -14.94 6.51
C GLY A 7 22.35 -14.45 5.07
N ALA A 8 21.25 -14.23 4.33
CA ALA A 8 21.31 -13.78 2.95
C ALA A 8 21.85 -12.35 2.84
N ALA A 9 22.44 -12.01 1.68
CA ALA A 9 22.88 -10.65 1.40
C ALA A 9 21.74 -9.64 1.56
N GLU A 10 22.06 -8.43 2.03
CA GLU A 10 21.09 -7.40 2.42
C GLU A 10 20.10 -7.06 1.30
N GLU A 11 20.52 -7.17 0.04
CA GLU A 11 19.68 -6.99 -1.15
C GLU A 11 18.48 -7.94 -1.22
N PHE A 12 18.65 -9.20 -0.78
CA PHE A 12 17.57 -10.19 -0.76
C PHE A 12 16.58 -9.91 0.36
N VAL A 13 17.07 -9.45 1.51
CA VAL A 13 16.22 -9.02 2.63
C VAL A 13 15.39 -7.79 2.23
N LEU A 14 16.00 -6.83 1.55
CA LEU A 14 15.31 -5.65 1.05
C LEU A 14 14.22 -6.01 0.02
N ALA A 15 14.52 -6.93 -0.91
CA ALA A 15 13.55 -7.40 -1.89
C ALA A 15 12.35 -8.10 -1.24
N ASP A 16 12.58 -8.91 -0.20
CA ASP A 16 11.52 -9.56 0.57
C ASP A 16 10.64 -8.54 1.30
N LEU A 17 11.24 -7.52 1.94
CA LEU A 17 10.50 -6.44 2.61
C LEU A 17 9.66 -5.62 1.63
N GLN A 18 10.18 -5.32 0.43
CA GLN A 18 9.43 -4.62 -0.61
C GLN A 18 8.21 -5.42 -1.08
N ARG A 19 8.37 -6.74 -1.28
CA ARG A 19 7.25 -7.64 -1.62
C ARG A 19 6.20 -7.69 -0.51
N ALA A 20 6.62 -7.82 0.74
CA ALA A 20 5.71 -7.80 1.89
C ALA A 20 4.94 -6.47 1.98
N ARG A 21 5.61 -5.34 1.78
CA ARG A 21 4.98 -4.01 1.74
C ARG A 21 3.93 -3.93 0.64
N ALA A 22 4.24 -4.37 -0.58
CA ALA A 22 3.30 -4.32 -1.71
C ALA A 22 2.02 -5.12 -1.44
N ALA A 23 2.14 -6.33 -0.87
CA ALA A 23 0.99 -7.14 -0.49
C ALA A 23 0.11 -6.46 0.58
N LEU A 24 0.73 -5.77 1.55
CA LEU A 24 0.00 -4.98 2.54
C LEU A 24 -0.67 -3.74 1.93
N GLU A 25 -0.04 -3.11 0.95
CA GLU A 25 -0.63 -1.97 0.22
C GLU A 25 -1.85 -2.36 -0.61
N GLU A 26 -1.82 -3.56 -1.21
CA GLU A 26 -2.96 -4.16 -1.90
C GLU A 26 -4.13 -4.41 -0.92
N LEU A 27 -3.83 -4.95 0.26
CA LEU A 27 -4.82 -5.29 1.28
C LEU A 27 -5.41 -4.05 1.97
N THR A 28 -4.58 -3.02 2.16
CA THR A 28 -5.03 -1.73 2.72
C THR A 28 -5.75 -0.87 1.70
N GLY A 29 -5.75 -1.26 0.42
CA GLY A 29 -6.42 -0.57 -0.67
C GLY A 29 -6.18 0.92 -0.55
N LYS A 30 -4.90 1.34 -0.62
CA LYS A 30 -4.43 2.72 -0.43
C LYS A 30 -5.53 3.71 -0.79
N ARG A 31 -6.18 4.31 0.23
CA ARG A 31 -7.18 5.35 0.01
C ARG A 31 -6.51 6.46 -0.78
N THR A 32 -6.83 6.53 -2.06
CA THR A 32 -6.24 7.53 -2.93
C THR A 32 -6.81 8.89 -2.54
N PRO A 33 -6.09 9.99 -2.81
CA PRO A 33 -6.63 11.33 -2.62
C PRO A 33 -8.01 11.49 -3.29
N ASP A 34 -8.20 10.89 -4.46
CA ASP A 34 -9.46 10.87 -5.20
C ASP A 34 -10.59 10.15 -4.47
N ASP A 35 -10.31 9.04 -3.77
CA ASP A 35 -11.32 8.35 -2.95
C ASP A 35 -11.80 9.23 -1.80
N VAL A 36 -10.89 9.98 -1.19
CA VAL A 36 -11.19 10.92 -0.10
C VAL A 36 -11.98 12.11 -0.63
N LEU A 37 -11.56 12.71 -1.74
CA LEU A 37 -12.30 13.82 -2.38
C LEU A 37 -13.70 13.39 -2.82
N ARG A 38 -13.81 12.22 -3.47
CA ARG A 38 -15.08 11.63 -3.86
C ARG A 38 -16.01 11.43 -2.67
N HIS A 39 -15.49 10.92 -1.56
CA HIS A 39 -16.29 10.73 -0.34
C HIS A 39 -16.74 12.06 0.30
N ILE A 40 -15.91 13.10 0.28
CA ILE A 40 -16.27 14.44 0.78
C ILE A 40 -17.44 15.03 -0.02
N PHE A 41 -17.42 14.89 -1.34
CA PHE A 41 -18.40 15.50 -2.24
C PHE A 41 -19.60 14.60 -2.59
N GLU A 42 -19.60 13.32 -2.18
CA GLU A 42 -20.68 12.34 -2.42
C GLU A 42 -22.08 12.85 -2.00
N ARG A 43 -22.13 13.74 -0.99
CA ARG A 43 -23.39 14.30 -0.44
C ARG A 43 -23.62 15.76 -0.80
N PHE A 44 -22.76 16.35 -1.63
CA PHE A 44 -22.93 17.72 -2.08
C PHE A 44 -23.90 17.72 -3.27
N CYS A 45 -24.91 18.59 -3.22
CA CYS A 45 -25.83 18.76 -4.34
C CYS A 45 -25.04 19.17 -5.60
N ILE A 46 -25.38 18.60 -6.76
CA ILE A 46 -24.77 18.94 -8.04
C ILE A 46 -24.89 20.46 -8.27
N GLY A 47 -23.76 21.15 -8.42
CA GLY A 47 -23.71 22.59 -8.69
C GLY A 47 -23.12 23.49 -7.59
N LYS A 48 -22.34 22.94 -6.64
CA LYS A 48 -21.50 23.71 -5.71
C LYS A 48 -20.03 23.77 -6.15
#